data_AF-A0A177NIY2-F1
#
_entry.id   AF-A0A177NIY2-F1
#
_cell.length_a   1.000
_cell.length_b   1.000
_cell.length_c   1.000
_cell.angle_alpha   90.00
_cell.angle_beta   90.00
_cell.angle_gamma   90.00
#
_symmetry.space_group_name_H-M   'P 1'
#
loop_
_entity.id
_entity.type
_entity.pdbx_description
1 polymer ?
#
loop_
_entity_poly.entity_id
_entity_poly.type
_entity_poly.pdbx_seq_one_letter_code
_entity_poly.pdbx_strand_id
1 'polypeptide(L)' 'MFKTERIFPTRNPDTGATVWFFLTREGREGPFSSEGEARQKLEAFIDRQLNNPKRIPRTRFLRAI' A
#
# COMPACT_ATOMS: atom_id res chain seq x y z
N MET A 1 1.92 1.31 18.57
CA MET A 1 1.23 1.07 17.29
C MET A 1 2.30 0.75 16.26
N PHE A 2 2.43 -0.51 15.83
CA PHE A 2 3.47 -0.95 14.89
C PHE A 2 3.24 -0.29 13.52
N LYS A 3 3.85 0.86 13.28
CA LYS A 3 4.03 1.40 11.92
C LYS A 3 5.05 0.49 11.23
N THR A 4 4.60 -0.67 10.76
CA THR A 4 5.42 -1.50 9.86
C THR A 4 5.72 -0.63 8.66
N GLU A 5 7.01 -0.41 8.39
CA GLU A 5 7.46 0.29 7.20
C GLU A 5 6.89 -0.45 5.99
N ARG A 6 5.92 0.20 5.32
CA ARG A 6 5.27 -0.38 4.16
C ARG A 6 6.10 -0.22 2.90
N ILE A 7 7.18 0.53 2.95
CA ILE A 7 8.04 0.81 1.81
C ILE A 7 9.36 0.10 2.07
N PHE A 8 9.86 -0.63 1.08
CA PHE A 8 11.12 -1.37 1.21
C PHE A 8 11.91 -1.33 -0.10
N PRO A 9 13.23 -1.15 -0.04
CA PRO A 9 14.10 -1.25 -1.20
C PRO A 9 14.33 -2.72 -1.55
N THR A 10 14.50 -2.99 -2.83
CA THR A 10 14.89 -4.30 -3.36
C THR A 10 15.87 -4.06 -4.50
N ARG A 11 16.89 -4.91 -4.60
CA ARG A 11 17.84 -4.82 -5.70
C ARG A 11 17.27 -5.56 -6.90
N ASN A 12 17.17 -4.87 -8.04
CA ASN A 12 16.77 -5.51 -9.28
C ASN A 12 17.94 -6.41 -9.77
N PRO A 13 17.73 -7.73 -9.92
CA PRO A 13 18.79 -8.63 -10.38
C PRO A 13 19.19 -8.38 -11.84
N ASP A 14 18.30 -7.84 -12.67
CA ASP A 14 18.54 -7.62 -14.10
C ASP A 14 19.35 -6.35 -14.38
N THR A 15 19.07 -5.27 -13.65
CA THR A 15 19.72 -3.96 -13.87
C THR A 15 20.73 -3.60 -12.78
N GLY A 16 20.77 -4.35 -11.68
CA GLY A 16 21.60 -4.06 -10.51
C GLY A 16 21.16 -2.85 -9.69
N ALA A 17 20.15 -2.10 -10.15
CA ALA A 17 19.66 -0.88 -9.52
C ALA A 17 18.79 -1.16 -8.29
N THR A 18 18.78 -0.22 -7.33
CA THR A 18 17.85 -0.25 -6.21
C THR A 18 16.49 0.25 -6.67
N VAL A 19 15.48 -0.61 -6.57
CA VAL A 19 14.09 -0.28 -6.84
C VAL A 19 13.30 -0.31 -5.53
N TRP A 20 12.22 0.44 -5.49
CA TRP A 20 11.39 0.58 -4.30
C TRP A 20 10.04 -0.08 -4.50
N PHE A 21 9.56 -0.73 -3.45
CA PHE A 21 8.24 -1.37 -3.43
C PHE A 21 7.47 -0.90 -2.21
N PHE A 22 6.14 -1.03 -2.25
CA PHE A 22 5.34 -0.93 -1.04
C PHE A 22 4.35 -2.09 -0.86
N LEU A 23 4.06 -2.42 0.41
CA LEU A 23 3.11 -3.46 0.80
C LEU A 23 1.69 -2.90 0.95
N THR A 24 0.77 -3.53 0.25
CA THR A 24 -0.68 -3.37 0.41
C THR A 24 -1.28 -4.65 0.99
N ARG A 25 -2.60 -4.63 1.24
CA ARG A 25 -3.33 -5.85 1.61
C ARG A 25 -3.45 -6.84 0.44
N GLU A 26 -3.31 -6.36 -0.79
CA GLU A 26 -3.49 -7.14 -2.02
C GLU A 26 -2.16 -7.74 -2.50
N GLY A 27 -1.03 -7.21 -2.03
CA GLY A 27 0.30 -7.69 -2.36
C GLY A 27 1.35 -6.59 -2.30
N ARG A 28 2.45 -6.79 -3.02
CA ARG A 28 3.48 -5.77 -3.23
C ARG A 28 3.18 -4.97 -4.50
N GLU A 29 3.34 -3.67 -4.42
CA GLU A 29 3.20 -2.73 -5.55
C GLU A 29 4.58 -2.14 -5.88
N GLY A 30 4.86 -1.98 -7.18
CA GLY A 30 6.15 -1.54 -7.73
C GLY A 30 6.57 -2.40 -8.92
N PRO A 31 7.82 -2.26 -9.41
CA PRO A 31 8.92 -1.46 -8.87
C PRO A 31 8.78 0.05 -9.13
N PHE A 32 9.24 0.86 -8.18
CA PHE A 32 9.39 2.32 -8.30
C PHE A 32 10.86 2.70 -8.32
N SER A 33 11.15 3.86 -8.92
CA SER A 33 12.52 4.33 -9.16
C SER A 33 13.16 4.90 -7.89
N SER A 34 12.33 5.46 -7.01
CA SER A 34 12.76 6.19 -5.81
C SER A 34 11.82 5.96 -4.63
N GLU A 35 12.32 6.09 -3.40
CA GLU A 35 11.51 6.00 -2.18
C GLU A 35 10.37 7.01 -2.18
N GLY A 36 10.66 8.26 -2.58
CA GLY A 36 9.66 9.33 -2.65
C GLY A 36 8.51 9.02 -3.60
N GLU A 37 8.80 8.34 -4.71
CA GLU A 37 7.79 7.90 -5.68
C GLU A 37 6.91 6.79 -5.06
N ALA A 38 7.53 5.79 -4.44
CA ALA A 38 6.81 4.72 -3.73
C ALA A 38 5.92 5.27 -2.61
N ARG A 39 6.39 6.30 -1.90
CA ARG A 39 5.65 6.98 -0.82
C ARG A 39 4.45 7.74 -1.34
N GLN A 40 4.61 8.55 -2.38
CA GLN A 40 3.48 9.26 -3.01
C GLN A 40 2.42 8.30 -3.53
N LYS A 41 2.84 7.20 -4.17
CA LYS A 41 1.92 6.16 -4.66
C LYS A 41 1.21 5.43 -3.52
N LEU A 42 1.90 5.15 -2.42
CA LEU A 42 1.29 4.56 -1.23
C LEU A 42 0.24 5.50 -0.61
N GLU A 43 0.53 6.79 -0.50
CA GLU A 43 -0.40 7.78 0.03
C GLU A 43 -1.64 7.90 -0.86
N ALA A 44 -1.46 8.01 -2.18
CA ALA A 44 -2.55 8.01 -3.15
C ALA A 44 -3.37 6.70 -3.09
N PHE A 45 -2.72 5.56 -2.86
CA PHE A 45 -3.41 4.29 -2.66
C PHE A 45 -4.26 4.30 -1.38
N ILE A 46 -3.73 4.78 -0.26
CA ILE A 46 -4.48 4.90 1.00
C ILE A 46 -5.69 5.82 0.81
N ASP A 47 -5.49 6.98 0.20
CA ASP A 47 -6.57 7.94 -0.07
C ASP A 47 -7.66 7.33 -0.96
N ARG A 48 -7.27 6.67 -2.05
CA ARG A 48 -8.21 5.93 -2.91
C ARG A 48 -8.99 4.86 -2.15
N GLN A 49 -8.36 4.16 -1.22
CA GLN A 49 -9.03 3.11 -0.44
C GLN A 49 -9.99 3.67 0.61
N LEU A 50 -9.69 4.85 1.16
CA LEU A 50 -10.59 5.57 2.06
C LEU A 50 -11.79 6.18 1.32
N ASN A 51 -11.55 6.72 0.12
CA ASN A 51 -12.57 7.38 -0.69
C ASN A 51 -13.38 6.43 -1.58
N ASN A 52 -13.13 5.11 -1.54
CA ASN A 52 -13.87 4.13 -2.32
C ASN A 52 -15.13 3.64 -1.57
N PRO A 53 -16.35 4.03 -1.99
CA PRO A 53 -17.59 3.67 -1.29
C PRO A 53 -17.93 2.18 -1.34
N LYS A 54 -17.21 1.37 -2.13
CA LYS A 54 -17.40 -0.09 -2.20
C LYS A 54 -16.77 -0.86 -1.04
N ARG A 55 -16.00 -0.20 -0.16
CA ARG A 55 -15.44 -0.80 1.06
C ARG A 55 -16.19 -0.32 2.30
N ILE A 56 -17.53 -0.41 2.27
CA ILE A 56 -18.29 -0.50 3.53
C ILE A 56 -17.75 -1.75 4.24
N PRO A 57 -17.20 -1.65 5.46
CA PRO A 57 -16.94 -2.86 6.22
C PRO A 57 -18.26 -3.62 6.30
N ARG A 58 -18.23 -4.94 6.15
CA ARG A 58 -19.32 -5.80 6.61
C ARG A 58 -19.35 -5.74 8.15
N THR A 59 -19.45 -4.55 8.74
CA THR A 59 -19.98 -4.37 10.07
C THR A 59 -21.45 -4.68 9.90
N ARG A 60 -21.71 -5.98 9.99
CA ARG A 60 -22.99 -6.58 10.31
C ARG A 60 -23.70 -5.58 11.21
N PHE A 61 -24.79 -4.99 10.71
CA PHE A 61 -25.80 -4.43 11.57
C PHE A 61 -26.15 -5.55 12.55
N LEU A 62 -25.54 -5.55 13.73
CA LEU A 62 -26.14 -6.19 14.88
C LEU A 62 -27.33 -5.30 15.18
N ARG A 63 -28.44 -5.69 14.53
CA ARG A 63 -29.79 -5.33 14.92
C ARG A 63 -29.89 -5.36 16.44
N ALA A 64 -30.54 -4.32 16.94
CA ALA A 64 -31.27 -4.32 18.18
C ALA A 64 -31.81 -5.72 18.54
N ILE A 65 -31.61 -6.11 19.79
CA ILE A 65 -32.65 -6.28 20.83
C ILE A 65 -31.94 -6.13 22.17
#